data_AF-A0A5C7Q2Q9-F1
#
_entry.id   AF-A0A5C7Q2Q9-F1
#
_cell.length_a   1.000
_cell.length_b   1.000
_cell.length_c   1.000
_cell.angle_alpha   90.00
_cell.angle_beta   90.00
_cell.angle_gamma   90.00
#
_symmetry.space_group_name_H-M   'P 1'
#
loop_
_entity.id
_entity.type
_entity.pdbx_description
1 polymer ?
#
loop_
_entity_poly.entity_id
_entity_poly.type
_entity_poly.pdbx_seq_one_letter_code
_entity_poly.pdbx_strand_id
1 'polypeptide(L)'
;MPLSTALGGTPSCIMDGARLFAPNGLRRKKAGSSMRLCEHCSRRHWRAKINPATGLQVKHKNGNKVFVCIYCGHVQEEEHLFIPPKERIKANILYIDLEISKSVYYNYGAKVPSKYLRTDDLIQENYMLGWAASYMGNDRVWSQFVTPQAARAADESGIVKRLWELMDAAEIIAGHNVDGFDIKHCNTKFDKHGLPPIVDKKTIDTLKLARSKFRHESNKLDYLARWYGLSGKEEVTDNDWKAAMSGDKKALNKAEYYCRNDVIIGKGLLDKFLPIANKHFRFGAIKKETYENEK
;
A
#
# COMPACT_ATOMS: atom_id res chain seq x y z
N MET A 1 43.67 -5.12 50.79
CA MET A 1 44.95 -5.82 50.54
C MET A 1 44.83 -7.21 51.15
N PRO A 2 45.37 -8.29 50.56
CA PRO A 2 46.18 -8.40 49.32
C PRO A 2 45.31 -8.86 48.11
N LEU A 3 45.57 -8.64 46.81
CA LEU A 3 46.75 -8.49 45.93
C LEU A 3 47.60 -9.77 45.75
N SER A 4 47.48 -10.42 44.57
CA SER A 4 48.57 -11.07 43.81
C SER A 4 47.98 -12.12 42.82
N THR A 5 47.90 -11.84 41.51
CA THR A 5 48.85 -12.18 40.41
C THR A 5 49.07 -13.67 40.10
N ALA A 6 48.74 -14.08 38.87
CA ALA A 6 49.60 -14.90 38.02
C ALA A 6 49.15 -14.83 36.54
N LEU A 7 50.07 -14.32 35.70
CA LEU A 7 50.10 -14.41 34.24
C LEU A 7 50.79 -15.71 33.80
N GLY A 8 50.48 -16.17 32.59
CA GLY A 8 51.25 -17.17 31.83
C GLY A 8 50.36 -18.32 31.37
N GLY A 9 50.39 -18.79 30.13
CA GLY A 9 51.17 -18.47 28.95
C GLY A 9 50.54 -19.25 27.78
N THR A 10 50.75 -18.78 26.56
CA THR A 10 50.41 -19.52 25.34
C THR A 10 51.32 -20.73 25.15
N PRO A 11 50.83 -21.77 24.48
CA PRO A 11 51.64 -22.37 23.43
C PRO A 11 50.87 -22.48 22.11
N SER A 12 51.63 -22.27 21.03
CA SER A 12 51.25 -22.50 19.64
C SER A 12 51.40 -23.98 19.26
N CYS A 13 51.03 -24.28 18.01
CA CYS A 13 51.19 -25.54 17.23
C CYS A 13 50.05 -26.56 17.37
N ILE A 14 49.58 -27.27 16.33
CA ILE A 14 49.89 -27.42 14.90
C ILE A 14 48.70 -28.24 14.31
N MET A 15 48.36 -27.96 13.04
CA MET A 15 47.69 -28.79 12.01
C MET A 15 46.67 -29.89 12.40
N ASP A 16 45.46 -29.85 11.81
CA ASP A 16 45.15 -30.70 10.65
C ASP A 16 43.75 -30.48 10.08
N GLY A 17 43.62 -30.77 8.79
CA GLY A 17 42.49 -30.42 7.96
C GLY A 17 41.21 -31.22 8.21
N ALA A 18 40.08 -30.52 8.13
CA ALA A 18 38.83 -31.12 7.70
C ALA A 18 38.02 -30.08 6.93
N ARG A 19 38.06 -30.18 5.60
CA ARG A 19 37.05 -29.58 4.71
C ARG A 19 35.70 -30.19 5.07
N LEU A 20 34.91 -29.52 5.89
CA LEU A 20 33.50 -29.84 6.03
C LEU A 20 32.75 -29.29 4.81
N PHE A 21 32.60 -30.18 3.84
CA PHE A 21 31.62 -30.06 2.77
C PHE A 21 30.23 -29.90 3.38
N ALA A 22 29.63 -28.71 3.22
CA ALA A 22 28.19 -28.56 3.42
C ALA A 22 27.47 -29.17 2.20
N PRO A 23 26.55 -30.13 2.40
CA PRO A 23 25.89 -30.82 1.31
C PRO A 23 24.86 -29.92 0.60
N ASN A 24 24.79 -30.13 -0.71
CA ASN A 24 23.80 -29.62 -1.65
C ASN A 24 22.39 -29.50 -1.07
N GLY A 25 21.67 -28.42 -1.40
CA GLY A 25 20.21 -28.53 -1.32
C GLY A 25 19.34 -27.31 -1.54
N LEU A 26 19.76 -26.07 -1.27
CA LEU A 26 18.90 -24.92 -1.58
C LEU A 26 19.17 -24.44 -3.00
N ARG A 27 18.53 -25.09 -3.98
CA ARG A 27 18.25 -24.47 -5.27
C ARG A 27 17.48 -23.18 -4.98
N ARG A 28 18.18 -22.04 -4.97
CA ARG A 28 17.57 -20.75 -5.26
C ARG A 28 16.75 -20.96 -6.52
N LYS A 29 15.42 -20.91 -6.44
CA LYS A 29 14.55 -20.76 -7.61
C LYS A 29 14.98 -19.45 -8.25
N LYS A 30 15.94 -19.49 -9.18
CA LYS A 30 16.26 -18.37 -10.05
C LYS A 30 14.92 -17.98 -10.67
N ALA A 31 14.56 -16.70 -10.57
CA ALA A 31 13.45 -16.13 -11.31
C ALA A 31 13.47 -16.72 -12.72
N GLY A 32 12.39 -17.39 -13.11
CA GLY A 32 12.32 -18.08 -14.39
C GLY A 32 12.60 -17.07 -15.49
N SER A 33 13.78 -17.15 -16.11
CA SER A 33 14.06 -16.39 -17.32
C SER A 33 13.05 -16.86 -18.37
N SER A 34 12.34 -15.95 -19.03
CA SER A 34 11.46 -16.24 -20.17
C SER A 34 12.20 -16.77 -21.41
N MET A 35 13.46 -17.17 -21.26
CA MET A 35 14.30 -17.74 -22.30
C MET A 35 13.83 -19.14 -22.66
N ARG A 36 13.76 -19.42 -23.96
CA ARG A 36 13.65 -20.79 -24.48
C ARG A 36 14.88 -21.62 -24.10
N LEU A 37 14.81 -22.91 -24.41
CA LEU A 37 16.00 -23.77 -24.42
C LEU A 37 17.04 -23.19 -25.39
N CYS A 38 18.32 -23.36 -25.07
CA CYS A 38 19.38 -22.93 -25.95
C CYS A 38 19.26 -23.62 -27.31
N GLU A 39 19.17 -22.83 -28.38
CA GLU A 39 19.00 -23.34 -29.76
C GLU A 39 20.12 -24.29 -30.19
N HIS A 40 21.32 -24.16 -29.62
CA HIS A 40 22.45 -25.00 -29.94
C HIS A 40 22.52 -26.32 -29.14
N CYS A 41 22.18 -26.31 -27.85
CA CYS A 41 22.39 -27.49 -26.97
C CYS A 41 21.14 -27.97 -26.23
N SER A 42 19.99 -27.33 -26.47
CA SER A 42 18.70 -27.59 -25.83
C SER A 42 18.70 -27.54 -24.30
N ARG A 43 19.71 -26.92 -23.67
CA ARG A 43 19.78 -26.74 -22.21
C ARG A 43 19.20 -25.38 -21.79
N ARG A 44 18.63 -25.32 -20.57
CA ARG A 44 17.91 -24.15 -20.02
C ARG A 44 18.73 -23.21 -19.13
N HIS A 45 20.05 -23.20 -19.27
CA HIS A 45 20.92 -22.49 -18.33
C HIS A 45 21.63 -21.32 -19.02
N TRP A 46 21.23 -20.12 -18.60
CA TRP A 46 21.63 -18.86 -19.20
C TRP A 46 22.38 -17.99 -18.19
N ARG A 47 23.36 -17.23 -18.66
CA ARG A 47 23.96 -16.10 -17.95
C ARG A 47 23.84 -14.83 -18.82
N ALA A 48 23.74 -13.67 -18.19
CA ALA A 48 23.72 -12.41 -18.92
C ALA A 48 25.03 -12.23 -19.72
N LYS A 49 24.93 -11.80 -20.98
CA LYS A 49 26.11 -11.37 -21.75
C LYS A 49 26.51 -9.98 -21.27
N ILE A 50 27.58 -9.88 -20.49
CA ILE A 50 28.05 -8.62 -19.93
C ILE A 50 29.08 -7.99 -20.88
N ASN A 51 28.93 -6.71 -21.16
CA ASN A 51 29.98 -5.92 -21.79
C ASN A 51 31.05 -5.64 -20.71
N PRO A 52 32.30 -6.11 -20.87
CA PRO A 52 33.33 -5.95 -19.84
C PRO A 52 33.75 -4.49 -19.61
N ALA A 53 33.61 -3.61 -20.60
CA ALA A 53 33.98 -2.20 -20.47
C ALA A 53 32.97 -1.41 -19.65
N THR A 54 31.67 -1.75 -19.73
CA THR A 54 30.60 -1.00 -19.05
C THR A 54 29.98 -1.75 -17.88
N GLY A 55 30.21 -3.07 -17.76
CA GLY A 55 29.55 -3.94 -16.79
C GLY A 55 28.05 -4.15 -17.06
N LEU A 56 27.49 -3.55 -18.12
CA LEU A 56 26.07 -3.67 -18.44
C LEU A 56 25.79 -4.92 -19.29
N GLN A 57 24.59 -5.48 -19.12
CA GLN A 57 24.13 -6.54 -20.02
C GLN A 57 23.95 -5.98 -21.43
N VAL A 58 24.58 -6.66 -22.40
CA VAL A 58 24.45 -6.36 -23.84
C VAL A 58 22.98 -6.45 -24.23
N LYS A 59 22.51 -5.48 -25.03
CA LYS A 59 21.18 -5.45 -25.61
C LYS A 59 21.25 -5.39 -27.14
N HIS A 60 20.29 -5.97 -27.84
CA HIS A 60 20.09 -5.76 -29.27
C HIS A 60 19.47 -4.37 -29.55
N LYS A 61 19.44 -3.97 -30.83
CA LYS A 61 18.86 -2.67 -31.26
C LYS A 61 17.38 -2.50 -30.88
N ASN A 62 16.64 -3.60 -30.78
CA ASN A 62 15.25 -3.66 -30.34
C ASN A 62 15.06 -3.52 -28.81
N GLY A 63 16.16 -3.47 -28.03
CA GLY A 63 16.14 -3.38 -26.57
C GLY A 63 16.20 -4.71 -25.83
N ASN A 64 16.10 -5.86 -26.52
CA ASN A 64 16.12 -7.19 -25.93
C ASN A 64 17.48 -7.48 -25.29
N LYS A 65 17.47 -8.07 -24.09
CA LYS A 65 18.69 -8.44 -23.37
C LYS A 65 19.34 -9.67 -24.00
N VAL A 66 20.68 -9.69 -24.05
CA VAL A 66 21.44 -10.80 -24.62
C VAL A 66 21.94 -11.74 -23.53
N PHE A 67 21.80 -13.04 -23.75
CA PHE A 67 22.22 -14.10 -22.86
C PHE A 67 23.23 -15.04 -23.54
N VAL A 68 24.02 -15.71 -22.72
CA VAL A 68 24.98 -16.74 -23.14
C VAL A 68 24.62 -18.04 -22.45
N CYS A 69 24.52 -19.13 -23.20
CA CYS A 69 24.34 -20.46 -22.66
C CYS A 69 25.56 -20.84 -21.82
N ILE A 70 25.33 -21.28 -20.57
CA ILE A 70 26.41 -21.64 -19.65
C ILE A 70 27.18 -22.87 -20.15
N TYR A 71 26.54 -23.75 -20.92
CA TYR A 71 27.14 -25.02 -21.33
C TYR A 71 27.86 -24.98 -22.66
N CYS A 72 27.30 -24.31 -23.68
CA CYS A 72 27.89 -24.27 -25.02
C CYS A 72 28.35 -22.89 -25.47
N GLY A 73 28.19 -21.84 -24.64
CA GLY A 73 28.59 -20.48 -25.01
C GLY A 73 27.72 -19.82 -26.08
N HIS A 74 26.69 -20.50 -26.58
CA HIS A 74 25.78 -19.96 -27.59
C HIS A 74 25.07 -18.71 -27.08
N VAL A 75 25.00 -17.68 -27.93
CA VAL A 75 24.45 -16.37 -27.59
C VAL A 75 23.03 -16.28 -28.16
N GLN A 76 22.07 -15.94 -27.33
CA GLN A 76 20.66 -15.82 -27.71
C GLN A 76 20.05 -14.60 -27.03
N GLU A 77 19.09 -13.95 -27.68
CA GLU A 77 18.37 -12.82 -27.12
C GLU A 77 17.19 -13.24 -26.24
N GLU A 78 16.77 -12.33 -25.38
CA GLU A 78 15.55 -12.43 -24.60
C GLU A 78 14.35 -12.56 -25.52
N GLU A 79 13.59 -13.64 -25.35
CA GLU A 79 12.27 -13.73 -25.94
C GLU A 79 11.21 -13.26 -24.94
N HIS A 80 10.34 -12.38 -25.42
CA HIS A 80 9.06 -12.14 -24.81
C HIS A 80 8.08 -13.15 -25.43
N LEU A 81 7.75 -14.20 -24.68
CA LEU A 81 6.58 -15.01 -25.02
C LEU A 81 5.39 -14.04 -25.14
N PHE A 82 4.86 -13.87 -26.35
CA PHE A 82 3.61 -13.16 -26.55
C PHE A 82 2.51 -14.04 -25.95
N ILE A 83 2.25 -13.83 -24.66
CA ILE A 83 1.10 -14.40 -23.99
C ILE A 83 -0.03 -13.41 -24.28
N PRO A 84 -1.03 -13.74 -25.11
CA PRO A 84 -2.16 -12.84 -25.33
C PRO A 84 -2.74 -12.48 -23.96
N PRO A 85 -3.01 -11.19 -23.69
CA PRO A 85 -3.52 -10.80 -22.40
C PRO A 85 -4.83 -11.56 -22.18
N LYS A 86 -4.86 -12.47 -21.19
CA LYS A 86 -6.13 -13.03 -20.71
C LYS A 86 -7.08 -11.86 -20.52
N GLU A 87 -8.26 -11.90 -21.11
CA GLU A 87 -9.29 -10.89 -20.91
C GLU A 87 -9.60 -10.84 -19.41
N ARG A 88 -9.20 -9.76 -18.73
CA ARG A 88 -9.29 -9.67 -17.26
C ARG A 88 -10.42 -8.71 -16.89
N ILE A 89 -11.38 -9.20 -16.12
CA ILE A 89 -12.37 -8.35 -15.48
C ILE A 89 -11.61 -7.44 -14.50
N LYS A 90 -11.78 -6.11 -14.64
CA LYS A 90 -11.19 -5.15 -13.71
C LYS A 90 -12.02 -5.18 -12.42
N ALA A 91 -11.33 -5.36 -11.28
CA ALA A 91 -11.99 -5.29 -9.99
C ALA A 91 -12.54 -3.88 -9.73
N ASN A 92 -13.69 -3.81 -9.05
CA ASN A 92 -14.28 -2.55 -8.61
C ASN A 92 -13.61 -2.08 -7.32
N ILE A 93 -12.61 -1.20 -7.46
CA ILE A 93 -11.81 -0.67 -6.34
C ILE A 93 -12.37 0.71 -5.96
N LEU A 94 -12.89 0.83 -4.74
CA LEU A 94 -13.33 2.11 -4.18
C LEU A 94 -12.18 2.74 -3.37
N TYR A 95 -11.71 3.90 -3.78
CA TYR A 95 -10.79 4.71 -2.98
C TYR A 95 -11.61 5.61 -2.04
N ILE A 96 -11.28 5.62 -0.75
CA ILE A 96 -11.94 6.45 0.27
C ILE A 96 -10.94 7.31 1.03
N ASP A 97 -11.45 8.39 1.59
CA ASP A 97 -10.78 9.26 2.57
C ASP A 97 -11.83 9.84 3.53
N LEU A 98 -11.44 10.08 4.80
CA LEU A 98 -12.33 10.52 5.88
C LEU A 98 -11.79 11.78 6.56
N GLU A 99 -12.73 12.65 6.95
CA GLU A 99 -12.44 13.76 7.86
C GLU A 99 -13.11 13.54 9.21
N ILE A 100 -12.28 13.37 10.24
CA ILE A 100 -12.72 13.08 11.60
C ILE A 100 -12.49 14.30 12.50
N SER A 101 -13.47 14.63 13.32
CA SER A 101 -13.35 15.71 14.30
C SER A 101 -12.40 15.35 15.44
N LYS A 102 -12.00 16.35 16.23
CA LYS A 102 -11.22 16.12 17.44
C LYS A 102 -12.15 15.70 18.58
N SER A 103 -11.72 14.72 19.37
CA SER A 103 -12.31 14.48 20.69
C SER A 103 -11.99 15.64 21.64
N VAL A 104 -12.87 15.91 22.60
CA VAL A 104 -12.72 16.96 23.62
C VAL A 104 -12.62 16.32 25.00
N TYR A 105 -11.60 16.69 25.78
CA TYR A 105 -11.33 16.17 27.12
C TYR A 105 -11.14 17.29 28.14
N TYR A 106 -11.52 17.04 29.39
CA TYR A 106 -11.00 17.79 30.53
C TYR A 106 -9.57 17.35 30.88
N ASN A 107 -8.80 18.26 31.50
CA ASN A 107 -7.50 17.96 32.08
C ASN A 107 -7.24 18.93 33.24
N TYR A 108 -6.56 18.45 34.29
CA TYR A 108 -6.13 19.22 35.45
C TYR A 108 -4.95 20.18 35.16
N GLY A 109 -4.39 20.14 33.95
CA GLY A 109 -3.45 21.14 33.46
C GLY A 109 -2.37 20.58 32.54
N ALA A 110 -1.74 21.44 31.75
CA ALA A 110 -0.73 21.04 30.77
C ALA A 110 0.52 20.39 31.36
N LYS A 111 0.81 20.61 32.65
CA LYS A 111 1.97 20.07 33.36
C LYS A 111 1.68 18.76 34.09
N VAL A 112 0.44 18.27 34.08
CA VAL A 112 0.09 17.03 34.76
C VAL A 112 0.71 15.86 33.97
N PRO A 113 1.62 15.08 34.57
CA PRO A 113 2.27 13.99 33.86
C PRO A 113 1.24 12.92 33.51
N SER A 114 0.98 12.72 32.21
CA SER A 114 0.22 11.57 31.74
C SER A 114 0.66 11.14 30.35
N LYS A 115 0.68 9.81 30.13
CA LYS A 115 0.90 9.20 28.82
C LYS A 115 -0.39 9.15 27.98
N TYR A 116 -1.56 9.11 28.63
CA TYR A 116 -2.87 8.95 28.00
C TYR A 116 -3.90 9.88 28.63
N LEU A 117 -4.88 10.34 27.84
CA LEU A 117 -6.04 11.05 28.39
C LEU A 117 -6.99 10.04 29.05
N ARG A 118 -7.60 10.41 30.17
CA ARG A 118 -8.53 9.53 30.90
C ARG A 118 -9.88 9.53 30.18
N THR A 119 -10.45 8.34 30.00
CA THR A 119 -11.78 8.20 29.38
C THR A 119 -12.89 8.84 30.21
N ASP A 120 -12.78 8.84 31.55
CA ASP A 120 -13.73 9.54 32.42
C ASP A 120 -13.79 11.06 32.18
N ASP A 121 -12.70 11.63 31.65
CA ASP A 121 -12.60 13.06 31.35
C ASP A 121 -13.04 13.38 29.90
N LEU A 122 -13.54 12.39 29.15
CA LEU A 122 -14.05 12.58 27.79
C LEU A 122 -15.37 13.35 27.83
N ILE A 123 -15.36 14.56 27.27
CA ILE A 123 -16.55 15.41 27.14
C ILE A 123 -17.30 15.06 25.87
N GLN A 124 -16.56 14.92 24.76
CA GLN A 124 -17.12 14.66 23.45
C GLN A 124 -16.19 13.73 22.67
N GLU A 125 -16.74 12.59 22.25
CA GLU A 125 -16.04 11.70 21.31
C GLU A 125 -15.86 12.38 19.94
N ASN A 126 -14.85 11.95 19.19
CA ASN A 126 -14.76 12.32 17.79
C ASN A 126 -15.99 11.80 17.03
N TYR A 127 -16.33 12.49 15.95
CA TYR A 127 -17.38 12.12 15.02
C TYR A 127 -16.89 12.38 13.59
N MET A 128 -17.56 11.78 12.61
CA MET A 128 -17.20 11.98 11.21
C MET A 128 -17.74 13.34 10.72
N LEU A 129 -16.83 14.26 10.38
CA LEU A 129 -17.21 15.53 9.74
C LEU A 129 -17.64 15.30 8.29
N GLY A 130 -16.94 14.39 7.61
CA GLY A 130 -17.27 14.05 6.23
C GLY A 130 -16.40 12.95 5.67
N TRP A 131 -16.68 12.60 4.43
CA TRP A 131 -15.95 11.60 3.67
C TRP A 131 -15.97 11.95 2.19
N ALA A 132 -14.99 11.43 1.47
CA ALA A 132 -14.98 11.40 0.01
C ALA A 132 -14.66 9.99 -0.48
N ALA A 133 -15.22 9.64 -1.64
CA ALA A 133 -15.03 8.33 -2.23
C ALA A 133 -15.09 8.39 -3.76
N SER A 134 -14.31 7.54 -4.43
CA SER A 134 -14.32 7.43 -5.88
C SER A 134 -13.80 6.07 -6.35
N TYR A 135 -14.47 5.49 -7.33
CA TYR A 135 -14.02 4.25 -7.94
C TYR A 135 -12.81 4.49 -8.86
N MET A 136 -11.87 3.55 -8.85
CA MET A 136 -10.73 3.56 -9.78
C MET A 136 -11.22 3.48 -11.23
N GLY A 137 -10.65 4.32 -12.10
CA GLY A 137 -11.05 4.41 -13.51
C GLY A 137 -12.30 5.26 -13.81
N ASN A 138 -12.87 5.94 -12.81
CA ASN A 138 -13.95 6.92 -12.98
C ASN A 138 -13.48 8.29 -12.47
N ASP A 139 -13.87 9.38 -13.12
CA ASP A 139 -13.49 10.75 -12.70
C ASP A 139 -14.39 11.32 -11.60
N ARG A 140 -15.57 10.72 -11.38
CA ARG A 140 -16.53 11.20 -10.38
C ARG A 140 -16.04 10.91 -8.97
N VAL A 141 -16.01 11.96 -8.14
CA VAL A 141 -15.79 11.88 -6.69
C VAL A 141 -17.10 12.23 -5.99
N TRP A 142 -17.59 11.30 -5.16
CA TRP A 142 -18.71 11.54 -4.26
C TRP A 142 -18.18 12.00 -2.90
N SER A 143 -18.90 12.88 -2.24
CA SER A 143 -18.61 13.34 -0.88
C SER A 143 -19.90 13.67 -0.15
N GLN A 144 -19.88 13.52 1.17
CA GLN A 144 -20.89 14.08 2.06
C GLN A 144 -20.24 14.58 3.34
N PHE A 145 -20.66 15.77 3.77
CA PHE A 145 -20.21 16.42 5.00
C PHE A 145 -21.42 16.80 5.84
N VAL A 146 -21.23 16.84 7.16
CA VAL A 146 -22.27 17.25 8.11
C VAL A 146 -22.71 18.68 7.82
N THR A 147 -23.98 18.97 8.08
CA THR A 147 -24.48 20.35 8.02
C THR A 147 -23.89 21.19 9.17
N PRO A 148 -23.89 22.52 9.08
CA PRO A 148 -23.55 23.40 10.21
C PRO A 148 -24.25 23.05 11.53
N GLN A 149 -25.54 22.68 11.47
CA GLN A 149 -26.29 22.27 12.65
C GLN A 149 -25.79 20.93 13.20
N ALA A 150 -25.61 19.94 12.32
CA ALA A 150 -25.15 18.61 12.70
C ALA A 150 -23.71 18.63 13.25
N ALA A 151 -22.82 19.47 12.69
CA ALA A 151 -21.48 19.67 13.21
C ALA A 151 -21.48 20.16 14.68
N ARG A 152 -22.32 21.16 14.99
CA ARG A 152 -22.50 21.66 16.36
C ARG A 152 -23.09 20.61 17.30
N ALA A 153 -23.94 19.74 16.76
CA ALA A 153 -24.57 18.65 17.51
C ALA A 153 -23.70 17.39 17.59
N ALA A 154 -22.52 17.36 16.94
CA ALA A 154 -21.69 16.18 16.76
C ALA A 154 -22.47 14.96 16.22
N ASP A 155 -23.34 15.20 15.24
CA ASP A 155 -24.23 14.20 14.64
C ASP A 155 -23.79 13.85 13.22
N GLU A 156 -23.18 12.67 13.06
CA GLU A 156 -22.77 12.14 11.76
C GLU A 156 -23.84 11.27 11.06
N SER A 157 -25.03 11.09 11.66
CA SER A 157 -26.04 10.14 11.17
C SER A 157 -26.47 10.37 9.71
N GLY A 158 -26.53 11.63 9.28
CA GLY A 158 -26.95 12.03 7.93
C GLY A 158 -25.98 11.67 6.81
N ILE A 159 -24.74 11.27 7.13
CA ILE A 159 -23.70 10.99 6.12
C ILE A 159 -23.19 9.54 6.16
N VAL A 160 -23.37 8.82 7.26
CA VAL A 160 -22.76 7.50 7.48
C VAL A 160 -23.35 6.43 6.56
N LYS A 161 -24.68 6.40 6.38
CA LYS A 161 -25.37 5.33 5.62
C LYS A 161 -24.87 5.23 4.18
N ARG A 162 -24.71 6.36 3.49
CA ARG A 162 -24.28 6.36 2.08
C ARG A 162 -22.84 5.89 1.91
N LEU A 163 -21.96 6.23 2.85
CA LEU A 163 -20.59 5.71 2.84
C LEU A 163 -20.58 4.19 3.01
N TRP A 164 -21.40 3.67 3.94
CA TRP A 164 -21.57 2.23 4.15
C TRP A 164 -22.01 1.53 2.87
N GLU A 165 -23.05 2.04 2.18
CA GLU A 165 -23.56 1.48 0.93
C GLU A 165 -22.46 1.43 -0.17
N LEU A 166 -21.62 2.46 -0.26
CA LEU A 166 -20.49 2.50 -1.19
C LEU A 166 -19.43 1.45 -0.84
N MET A 167 -19.05 1.36 0.43
CA MET A 167 -18.03 0.42 0.90
C MET A 167 -18.50 -1.05 0.81
N ASP A 168 -19.78 -1.31 1.06
CA ASP A 168 -20.38 -2.64 0.93
C ASP A 168 -20.43 -3.11 -0.53
N ALA A 169 -20.78 -2.21 -1.46
CA ALA A 169 -20.80 -2.50 -2.89
C ALA A 169 -19.40 -2.70 -3.51
N ALA A 170 -18.34 -2.20 -2.86
CA ALA A 170 -16.97 -2.32 -3.35
C ALA A 170 -16.43 -3.76 -3.22
N GLU A 171 -15.70 -4.24 -4.22
CA GLU A 171 -14.98 -5.52 -4.12
C GLU A 171 -13.67 -5.35 -3.33
N ILE A 172 -13.04 -4.19 -3.51
CA ILE A 172 -11.79 -3.82 -2.87
C ILE A 172 -11.92 -2.39 -2.36
N ILE A 173 -11.55 -2.17 -1.10
CA ILE A 173 -11.47 -0.83 -0.51
C ILE A 173 -10.01 -0.39 -0.53
N ALA A 174 -9.77 0.83 -0.97
CA ALA A 174 -8.43 1.41 -1.02
C ALA A 174 -8.41 2.78 -0.34
N GLY A 175 -7.23 3.19 0.09
CA GLY A 175 -7.01 4.47 0.73
C GLY A 175 -5.56 4.58 1.21
N HIS A 176 -5.23 5.71 1.85
CA HIS A 176 -3.92 5.92 2.44
C HIS A 176 -4.02 5.70 3.95
N ASN A 177 -3.39 4.65 4.48
CA ASN A 177 -3.58 4.18 5.86
C ASN A 177 -5.00 3.62 6.15
N VAL A 178 -5.71 3.20 5.10
CA VAL A 178 -7.11 2.73 5.15
C VAL A 178 -7.34 1.56 6.12
N ASP A 179 -6.38 0.65 6.21
CA ASP A 179 -6.47 -0.50 7.12
C ASP A 179 -6.22 -0.09 8.59
N GLY A 180 -5.41 0.96 8.77
CA GLY A 180 -4.97 1.43 10.07
C GLY A 180 -5.96 2.38 10.73
N PHE A 181 -6.68 3.17 9.93
CA PHE A 181 -7.49 4.29 10.35
C PHE A 181 -8.93 4.19 9.81
N ASP A 182 -9.14 4.38 8.51
CA ASP A 182 -10.46 4.61 7.92
C ASP A 182 -11.45 3.47 8.16
N ILE A 183 -11.07 2.22 7.86
CA ILE A 183 -11.97 1.07 8.04
C ILE A 183 -12.38 0.90 9.51
N LYS A 184 -11.46 1.17 10.45
CA LYS A 184 -11.76 1.05 11.89
C LYS A 184 -12.70 2.15 12.34
N HIS A 185 -12.46 3.38 11.90
CA HIS A 185 -13.35 4.51 12.18
C HIS A 185 -14.74 4.26 11.58
N CYS A 186 -14.81 3.89 10.30
CA CYS A 186 -16.05 3.53 9.62
C CYS A 186 -16.81 2.45 10.38
N ASN A 187 -16.19 1.31 10.70
CA ASN A 187 -16.86 0.22 11.40
C ASN A 187 -17.37 0.63 12.80
N THR A 188 -16.63 1.47 13.52
CA THR A 188 -17.09 2.03 14.80
C THR A 188 -18.33 2.89 14.61
N LYS A 189 -18.36 3.73 13.57
CA LYS A 189 -19.52 4.59 13.27
C LYS A 189 -20.69 3.79 12.70
N PHE A 190 -20.44 2.77 11.89
CA PHE A 190 -21.47 1.86 11.39
C PHE A 190 -22.17 1.17 12.56
N ASP A 191 -21.41 0.59 13.48
CA ASP A 191 -21.94 -0.06 14.68
C ASP A 191 -22.78 0.91 15.54
N LYS A 192 -22.25 2.11 15.84
CA LYS A 192 -22.98 3.20 16.54
C LYS A 192 -24.33 3.53 15.89
N HIS A 193 -24.44 3.42 14.57
CA HIS A 193 -25.65 3.75 13.81
C HIS A 193 -26.46 2.50 13.38
N GLY A 194 -26.20 1.33 13.98
CA GLY A 194 -26.96 0.11 13.72
C GLY A 194 -26.74 -0.48 12.33
N LEU A 195 -25.63 -0.15 11.67
CA LEU A 195 -25.20 -0.71 10.40
C LEU A 195 -24.15 -1.81 10.65
N PRO A 196 -24.19 -2.93 9.92
CA PRO A 196 -23.21 -4.00 10.11
C PRO A 196 -21.82 -3.52 9.69
N PRO A 197 -20.75 -3.86 10.44
CA PRO A 197 -19.40 -3.49 10.08
C PRO A 197 -18.97 -4.17 8.77
N ILE A 198 -18.14 -3.48 8.00
CA ILE A 198 -17.52 -4.04 6.80
C ILE A 198 -16.33 -4.90 7.23
N VAL A 199 -16.51 -6.21 7.17
CA VAL A 199 -15.50 -7.24 7.51
C VAL A 199 -15.12 -8.06 6.28
N ASP A 200 -13.94 -8.69 6.30
CA ASP A 200 -13.44 -9.61 5.26
C ASP A 200 -13.33 -9.06 3.82
N LYS A 201 -13.49 -7.74 3.63
CA LYS A 201 -13.20 -7.09 2.35
C LYS A 201 -11.70 -7.09 2.06
N LYS A 202 -11.37 -7.24 0.78
CA LYS A 202 -9.98 -7.03 0.33
C LYS A 202 -9.65 -5.55 0.40
N THR A 203 -8.42 -5.25 0.82
CA THR A 203 -7.95 -3.87 0.92
C THR A 203 -6.64 -3.62 0.17
N ILE A 204 -6.48 -2.38 -0.28
CA ILE A 204 -5.23 -1.87 -0.82
C ILE A 204 -4.87 -0.56 -0.10
N ASP A 205 -3.96 -0.67 0.86
CA ASP A 205 -3.45 0.46 1.62
C ASP A 205 -2.17 1.02 0.98
N THR A 206 -2.24 2.23 0.44
CA THR A 206 -1.11 2.88 -0.23
C THR A 206 0.04 3.19 0.73
N LEU A 207 -0.22 3.44 2.01
CA LEU A 207 0.83 3.65 3.02
C LEU A 207 1.61 2.35 3.27
N LYS A 208 0.92 1.21 3.37
CA LYS A 208 1.57 -0.10 3.49
C LYS A 208 2.40 -0.44 2.25
N LEU A 209 1.90 -0.12 1.06
CA LEU A 209 2.66 -0.27 -0.18
C LEU A 209 3.89 0.63 -0.19
N ALA A 210 3.75 1.90 0.19
CA ALA A 210 4.85 2.85 0.28
C ALA A 210 5.98 2.31 1.16
N ARG A 211 5.65 1.91 2.40
CA ARG A 211 6.60 1.37 3.39
C ARG A 211 7.26 0.06 2.99
N SER A 212 6.56 -0.80 2.25
CA SER A 212 7.07 -2.13 1.89
C SER A 212 7.88 -2.15 0.59
N LYS A 213 7.68 -1.16 -0.30
CA LYS A 213 8.29 -1.11 -1.63
C LYS A 213 9.33 -0.01 -1.80
N PHE A 214 9.31 1.00 -0.94
CA PHE A 214 10.15 2.18 -1.08
C PHE A 214 10.79 2.61 0.24
N ARG A 215 11.80 3.49 0.12
CA ARG A 215 12.48 4.14 1.23
C ARG A 215 12.40 5.66 1.06
N HIS A 216 11.19 6.17 0.97
CA HIS A 216 10.92 7.62 0.94
C HIS A 216 11.23 8.24 2.31
N GLU A 217 11.72 9.48 2.32
CA GLU A 217 12.00 10.21 3.58
C GLU A 217 10.73 10.42 4.43
N SER A 218 9.58 10.56 3.76
CA SER A 218 8.26 10.58 4.39
C SER A 218 7.30 9.74 3.57
N ASN A 219 6.36 9.09 4.25
CA ASN A 219 5.28 8.34 3.60
C ASN A 219 3.92 9.05 3.75
N LYS A 220 3.90 10.32 4.18
CA LYS A 220 2.66 11.12 4.18
C LYS A 220 2.14 11.28 2.76
N LEU A 221 0.82 11.29 2.59
CA LEU A 221 0.17 11.43 1.29
C LEU A 221 0.71 12.64 0.50
N ASP A 222 0.71 13.84 1.09
CA ASP A 222 1.25 15.06 0.46
C ASP A 222 2.70 14.91 -0.03
N TYR A 223 3.57 14.31 0.80
CA TYR A 223 4.96 14.12 0.41
C TYR A 223 5.08 13.20 -0.79
N LEU A 224 4.35 12.08 -0.78
CA LEU A 224 4.32 11.14 -1.90
C LEU A 224 3.69 11.76 -3.14
N ALA A 225 2.63 12.55 -2.96
CA ALA A 225 1.96 13.26 -4.04
C ALA A 225 2.95 14.18 -4.77
N ARG A 226 3.65 15.04 -4.03
CA ARG A 226 4.71 15.90 -4.58
C ARG A 226 5.83 15.10 -5.23
N TRP A 227 6.28 14.00 -4.61
CA TRP A 227 7.30 13.12 -5.17
C TRP A 227 6.91 12.56 -6.55
N TYR A 228 5.64 12.17 -6.72
CA TYR A 228 5.13 11.62 -7.98
C TYR A 228 4.55 12.67 -8.94
N GLY A 229 4.70 13.97 -8.63
CA GLY A 229 4.18 15.06 -9.46
C GLY A 229 2.66 15.18 -9.46
N LEU A 230 2.01 14.68 -8.42
CA LEU A 230 0.57 14.79 -8.17
C LEU A 230 0.37 16.01 -7.25
N SER A 231 0.06 17.19 -7.80
CA SER A 231 -0.09 18.39 -6.97
C SER A 231 -1.49 18.49 -6.35
N GLY A 232 -1.55 18.80 -5.04
CA GLY A 232 -2.72 19.31 -4.33
C GLY A 232 -2.37 20.61 -3.63
N LYS A 233 -3.23 21.62 -3.68
CA LYS A 233 -2.87 23.02 -3.35
C LYS A 233 -3.71 23.67 -2.25
N GLU A 234 -4.34 22.90 -1.37
CA GLU A 234 -5.00 23.49 -0.19
C GLU A 234 -4.52 22.84 1.10
N GLU A 235 -3.98 23.67 1.98
CA GLU A 235 -3.72 23.31 3.37
C GLU A 235 -4.95 23.64 4.20
N VAL A 236 -5.44 22.65 4.94
CA VAL A 236 -6.42 22.86 6.00
C VAL A 236 -5.67 22.93 7.32
N THR A 237 -5.98 23.94 8.13
CA THR A 237 -5.27 24.24 9.38
C THR A 237 -6.08 23.79 10.59
N ASP A 238 -5.41 23.69 11.73
CA ASP A 238 -6.04 23.37 13.01
C ASP A 238 -7.21 24.31 13.38
N ASN A 239 -7.17 25.56 12.93
CA ASN A 239 -8.24 26.53 13.11
C ASN A 239 -9.44 26.26 12.20
N ASP A 240 -9.20 25.82 10.96
CA ASP A 240 -10.27 25.42 10.05
C ASP A 240 -11.04 24.22 10.63
N TRP A 241 -10.36 23.24 11.23
CA TRP A 241 -11.04 22.10 11.90
C TRP A 241 -11.92 22.56 13.06
N LYS A 242 -11.40 23.43 13.93
CA LYS A 242 -12.19 23.97 15.05
C LYS A 242 -13.41 24.75 14.57
N ALA A 243 -13.24 25.54 13.50
CA ALA A 243 -14.32 26.29 12.88
C ALA A 243 -15.37 25.34 12.26
N ALA A 244 -14.94 24.29 11.56
CA ALA A 244 -15.83 23.28 10.99
C ALA A 244 -16.64 22.56 12.09
N MET A 245 -16.00 22.17 13.20
CA MET A 245 -16.65 21.58 14.37
C MET A 245 -17.67 22.53 15.03
N SER A 246 -17.45 23.84 14.93
CA SER A 246 -18.39 24.87 15.42
C SER A 246 -19.54 25.16 14.44
N GLY A 247 -19.58 24.43 13.31
CA GLY A 247 -20.56 24.58 12.25
C GLY A 247 -20.33 25.81 11.37
N ASP A 248 -19.09 26.27 11.22
CA ASP A 248 -18.75 27.26 10.20
C ASP A 248 -18.85 26.63 8.80
N LYS A 249 -19.73 27.19 7.97
CA LYS A 249 -20.01 26.65 6.64
C LYS A 249 -18.81 26.76 5.68
N LYS A 250 -17.99 27.81 5.79
CA LYS A 250 -16.83 27.98 4.91
C LYS A 250 -15.76 26.95 5.25
N ALA A 251 -15.51 26.72 6.54
CA ALA A 251 -14.59 25.70 7.02
C ALA A 251 -15.04 24.29 6.63
N LEU A 252 -16.34 23.97 6.74
CA LEU A 252 -16.89 22.69 6.28
C LEU A 252 -16.69 22.50 4.76
N ASN A 253 -16.98 23.52 3.95
CA ASN A 253 -16.76 23.45 2.50
C ASN A 253 -15.26 23.29 2.15
N LYS A 254 -14.38 23.95 2.90
CA LYS A 254 -12.93 23.81 2.75
C LYS A 254 -12.46 22.38 3.09
N ALA A 255 -12.96 21.81 4.18
CA ALA A 255 -12.70 20.41 4.55
C ALA A 255 -13.23 19.44 3.49
N GLU A 256 -14.41 19.68 2.93
CA GLU A 256 -14.94 18.86 1.83
C GLU A 256 -14.06 18.92 0.58
N TYR A 257 -13.62 20.11 0.17
CA TYR A 257 -12.73 20.26 -0.97
C TYR A 257 -11.40 19.51 -0.74
N TYR A 258 -10.83 19.68 0.45
CA TYR A 258 -9.59 19.02 0.84
C TYR A 258 -9.71 17.49 0.78
N CYS A 259 -10.73 16.91 1.41
CA CYS A 259 -10.98 15.46 1.40
C CYS A 259 -11.18 14.90 -0.01
N ARG A 260 -11.93 15.61 -0.86
CA ARG A 260 -12.10 15.24 -2.28
C ARG A 260 -10.76 15.24 -3.02
N ASN A 261 -9.91 16.22 -2.74
CA ASN A 261 -8.60 16.33 -3.35
C ASN A 261 -7.66 15.20 -2.89
N ASP A 262 -7.71 14.80 -1.61
CA ASP A 262 -6.96 13.65 -1.09
C ASP A 262 -7.38 12.34 -1.76
N VAL A 263 -8.67 12.15 -2.08
CA VAL A 263 -9.12 11.02 -2.91
C VAL A 263 -8.54 11.08 -4.32
N ILE A 264 -8.56 12.24 -4.98
CA ILE A 264 -8.03 12.39 -6.35
C ILE A 264 -6.53 12.07 -6.38
N ILE A 265 -5.76 12.64 -5.46
CA ILE A 265 -4.33 12.41 -5.31
C ILE A 265 -4.05 10.95 -4.96
N GLY A 266 -4.81 10.42 -4.01
CA GLY A 266 -4.73 9.05 -3.53
C GLY A 266 -4.95 8.03 -4.64
N LYS A 267 -5.92 8.27 -5.53
CA LYS A 267 -6.11 7.46 -6.74
C LYS A 267 -4.93 7.52 -7.69
N GLY A 268 -4.42 8.72 -7.95
CA GLY A 268 -3.22 8.90 -8.78
C GLY A 268 -2.00 8.16 -8.20
N LEU A 269 -1.85 8.18 -6.87
CA LEU A 269 -0.80 7.44 -6.17
C LEU A 269 -1.02 5.93 -6.26
N LEU A 270 -2.26 5.48 -6.05
CA LEU A 270 -2.62 4.07 -6.16
C LEU A 270 -2.34 3.55 -7.57
N ASP A 271 -2.62 4.30 -8.63
CA ASP A 271 -2.28 3.93 -10.01
C ASP A 271 -0.77 3.71 -10.21
N LYS A 272 0.08 4.50 -9.54
CA LYS A 272 1.55 4.27 -9.54
C LYS A 272 1.93 3.01 -8.75
N PHE A 273 1.17 2.65 -7.72
CA PHE A 273 1.50 1.55 -6.80
C PHE A 273 0.92 0.20 -7.23
N LEU A 274 -0.18 0.17 -7.99
CA LEU A 274 -0.79 -1.08 -8.46
C LEU A 274 0.19 -2.00 -9.23
N PRO A 275 1.07 -1.51 -10.12
CA PRO A 275 2.05 -2.35 -10.83
C PRO A 275 3.08 -3.05 -9.92
N ILE A 276 3.40 -2.45 -8.78
CA ILE A 276 4.45 -2.91 -7.84
C ILE A 276 3.90 -3.64 -6.62
N ALA A 277 2.58 -3.64 -6.43
CA ALA A 277 1.94 -4.21 -5.25
C ALA A 277 2.18 -5.73 -5.10
N ASN A 278 2.68 -6.43 -6.14
CA ASN A 278 2.85 -7.90 -6.23
C ASN A 278 1.59 -8.73 -5.91
N LYS A 279 0.51 -8.09 -5.48
CA LYS A 279 -0.84 -8.62 -5.43
C LYS A 279 -1.42 -8.40 -6.81
N HIS A 280 -1.67 -9.48 -7.54
CA HIS A 280 -2.57 -9.39 -8.67
C HIS A 280 -3.92 -8.91 -8.13
N PHE A 281 -4.23 -7.61 -8.26
CA PHE A 281 -5.54 -6.99 -7.95
C PHE A 281 -6.63 -7.46 -8.94
N ARG A 282 -6.44 -8.65 -9.50
CA ARG A 282 -7.10 -9.18 -10.69
C ARG A 282 -7.68 -10.52 -10.27
N PHE A 283 -9.00 -10.63 -10.28
CA PHE A 283 -9.64 -11.93 -10.25
C PHE A 283 -9.49 -12.55 -11.64
N GLY A 284 -9.00 -13.80 -11.70
CA GLY A 284 -9.02 -14.58 -12.93
C GLY A 284 -10.41 -15.19 -13.07
N ALA A 285 -11.17 -14.82 -14.09
CA ALA A 285 -12.25 -15.67 -14.54
C ALA A 285 -11.62 -16.86 -15.28
N ILE A 286 -11.79 -18.07 -14.75
CA ILE A 286 -11.73 -19.27 -15.60
C ILE A 286 -13.08 -19.26 -16.32
N LYS A 287 -13.10 -18.90 -17.61
CA LYS A 287 -14.21 -19.32 -18.44
C LYS A 287 -14.16 -20.85 -18.42
N LYS A 288 -15.19 -21.47 -17.87
CA LYS A 288 -15.45 -22.91 -18.03
C LYS A 288 -15.52 -23.12 -19.54
N GLU A 289 -14.49 -23.74 -20.11
CA GLU A 289 -14.54 -24.17 -21.50
C GLU A 289 -15.79 -25.04 -21.66
N THR A 290 -16.53 -24.70 -22.71
CA THR A 290 -17.62 -25.46 -23.31
C THR A 290 -17.46 -26.95 -23.09
N TYR A 291 -18.37 -27.55 -22.30
CA TYR A 291 -18.67 -28.96 -22.46
C TYR A 291 -19.48 -29.08 -23.75
N GLU A 292 -18.79 -29.15 -24.88
CA GLU A 292 -19.31 -29.86 -26.04
C GLU A 292 -18.50 -31.14 -26.20
N ASN A 293 -19.25 -32.24 -26.21
CA ASN A 293 -18.89 -33.58 -26.66
C ASN A 293 -18.23 -34.51 -25.65
N GLU A 294 -19.05 -35.12 -24.78
CA GLU A 294 -19.00 -36.57 -24.61
C GLU A 294 -20.43 -37.16 -24.53
N LYS A 295 -20.85 -37.75 -25.65
CA LYS A 295 -21.95 -38.71 -25.91
C LYS A 295 -23.40 -38.21 -25.92
#